data_AF-A0A7K0QZA3-F1
#
_entry.id   AF-A0A7K0QZA3-F1
#
_cell.length_a   1.000
_cell.length_b   1.000
_cell.length_c   1.000
_cell.angle_alpha   90.00
_cell.angle_beta   90.00
_cell.angle_gamma   90.00
#
_symmetry.space_group_name_H-M   'P 1'
#
loop_
_entity.id
_entity.type
_entity.pdbx_description
1 polymer ?
#
loop_
_entity_poly.entity_id
_entity_poly.type
_entity_poly.pdbx_seq_one_letter_code
_entity_poly.pdbx_strand_id
1 'polypeptide(L)'
;LTDIVMIQKISKKKPTAILKVGRSAQGAIAAASHTGALATEDRIIDAAIRATGAVRVDDVEQLLDAGLIFASGVKSLGKRVAIITTSGGSGILATDALEAQGLELAELAPESLAELRNIIPSYGNANNPVDVTAAVMSSPDLFEKCLDILAHDKGVDSIIACFAVLVGADVERIAAALGGVSKIRKIPIAVARTGSKNLAPNAQAIFRSLNIPVFPTPDRAVAALRILNDSGRVIERISVKTSSELFPTPSSTATEVEMKALWKKVGIPVPLSVVVSEEKEIQAAIKFVGGRAVLKAVVPGLLHKSEAGAVALDINADTAQATFISLSQLSGKGIKNDVLVETFIPKGVEALVGVTSSALGKVLTIGVGGILTEIISDVSIRLLPVDEWTVRQMITETRLAPLFAGARGSAPADVEAFIATVLRIAEVASTFPESSELDINPLTVLPQGVWVLDTAYSISTEGKGL
;
A
#
# COMPACT_ATOMS: atom_id res chain seq x y z
N LEU A 1 -4.76 17.37 -9.18
CA LEU A 1 -5.08 16.11 -9.90
C LEU A 1 -6.58 16.15 -10.12
N THR A 2 -7.05 16.44 -11.34
CA THR A 2 -8.48 16.78 -11.56
C THR A 2 -9.27 15.71 -12.32
N ASP A 3 -8.60 14.80 -13.03
CA ASP A 3 -9.27 13.73 -13.79
C ASP A 3 -8.55 12.40 -13.61
N ILE A 4 -8.87 11.71 -12.51
CA ILE A 4 -8.33 10.39 -12.16
C ILE A 4 -8.68 9.35 -13.23
N VAL A 5 -9.90 9.43 -13.79
CA VAL A 5 -10.41 8.48 -14.79
C VAL A 5 -9.61 8.59 -16.09
N MET A 6 -9.29 9.81 -16.53
CA MET A 6 -8.45 10.04 -17.70
C MET A 6 -7.03 9.53 -17.49
N ILE A 7 -6.41 9.83 -16.33
CA ILE A 7 -5.07 9.32 -16.01
C ILE A 7 -5.08 7.79 -16.02
N GLN A 8 -6.08 7.15 -15.40
CA GLN A 8 -6.21 5.70 -15.40
C GLN A 8 -6.34 5.12 -16.83
N LYS A 9 -7.13 5.75 -17.70
CA LYS A 9 -7.25 5.35 -19.12
C LYS A 9 -5.92 5.44 -19.87
N ILE A 10 -5.10 6.45 -19.57
CA ILE A 10 -3.77 6.63 -20.16
C ILE A 10 -2.80 5.59 -19.61
N SER A 11 -2.72 5.44 -18.28
CA SER A 11 -1.85 4.51 -17.56
C SER A 11 -2.05 3.04 -17.95
N LYS A 12 -3.29 2.65 -18.32
CA LYS A 12 -3.59 1.31 -18.87
C LYS A 12 -2.89 1.03 -20.21
N LYS A 13 -2.60 2.07 -21.00
CA LYS A 13 -2.03 1.95 -22.34
C LYS A 13 -0.56 2.33 -22.40
N LYS A 14 -0.13 3.27 -21.56
CA LYS A 14 1.21 3.83 -21.56
C LYS A 14 1.70 3.95 -20.12
N PRO A 15 2.95 3.53 -19.84
CA PRO A 15 3.52 3.78 -18.53
C PRO A 15 3.52 5.29 -18.26
N THR A 16 3.10 5.69 -17.07
CA THR A 16 2.82 7.09 -16.71
C THR A 16 3.48 7.40 -15.38
N ALA A 17 4.24 8.50 -15.34
CA ALA A 17 4.87 9.01 -14.12
C ALA A 17 4.35 10.43 -13.83
N ILE A 18 4.16 10.76 -12.55
CA ILE A 18 3.61 12.04 -12.10
C ILE A 18 4.57 12.65 -11.06
N LEU A 19 5.07 13.84 -11.35
CA LEU A 19 5.77 14.68 -10.38
C LEU A 19 4.77 15.63 -9.71
N LYS A 20 4.56 15.46 -8.40
CA LYS A 20 3.67 16.32 -7.59
C LYS A 20 4.48 17.35 -6.82
N VAL A 21 4.21 18.63 -7.06
CA VAL A 21 4.72 19.77 -6.27
C VAL A 21 3.84 20.04 -5.04
N GLY A 22 4.36 20.72 -4.02
CA GLY A 22 3.60 21.06 -2.81
C GLY A 22 3.27 19.84 -1.95
N ARG A 23 4.30 19.04 -1.62
CA ARG A 23 4.18 17.75 -0.91
C ARG A 23 4.21 17.91 0.60
N SER A 24 5.02 18.85 1.09
CA SER A 24 5.10 19.21 2.49
C SER A 24 3.92 20.10 2.87
N ALA A 25 3.61 20.20 4.16
CA ALA A 25 2.58 21.12 4.66
C ALA A 25 2.79 22.55 4.14
N GLN A 26 4.03 23.06 4.24
CA GLN A 26 4.38 24.40 3.73
C GLN A 26 4.31 24.50 2.21
N GLY A 27 4.75 23.46 1.49
CA GLY A 27 4.64 23.44 0.03
C GLY A 27 3.20 23.39 -0.44
N ALA A 28 2.32 22.69 0.27
CA ALA A 28 0.89 22.63 -0.01
C ALA A 28 0.22 24.00 0.20
N ILE A 29 0.57 24.70 1.29
CA ILE A 29 0.12 26.09 1.53
C ILE A 29 0.59 27.00 0.39
N ALA A 30 1.88 26.97 0.04
CA ALA A 30 2.42 27.79 -1.04
C ALA A 30 1.73 27.53 -2.40
N ALA A 31 1.47 26.26 -2.71
CA ALA A 31 0.75 25.89 -3.94
C ALA A 31 -0.72 26.35 -3.92
N ALA A 32 -1.39 26.24 -2.76
CA ALA A 32 -2.76 26.72 -2.58
C ALA A 32 -2.84 28.24 -2.77
N SER A 33 -1.93 29.01 -2.18
CA SER A 33 -1.86 30.46 -2.37
C SER A 33 -1.59 30.86 -3.82
N HIS A 34 -0.82 30.07 -4.57
CA HIS A 34 -0.54 30.33 -5.98
C HIS A 34 -1.74 30.04 -6.90
N THR A 35 -2.57 29.05 -6.56
CA THR A 35 -3.65 28.56 -7.44
C THR A 35 -5.05 28.94 -6.98
N GLY A 36 -5.20 29.42 -5.74
CA GLY A 36 -6.50 29.69 -5.11
C GLY A 36 -7.30 28.43 -4.74
N ALA A 37 -6.74 27.22 -4.93
CA ALA A 37 -7.43 25.96 -4.66
C ALA A 37 -7.13 25.43 -3.25
N LEU A 38 -8.13 24.81 -2.63
CA LEU A 38 -7.95 24.07 -1.37
C LEU A 38 -6.94 22.93 -1.56
N ALA A 39 -5.96 22.85 -0.66
CA ALA A 39 -4.95 21.81 -0.68
C ALA A 39 -5.56 20.47 -0.24
N THR A 40 -5.57 19.49 -1.14
CA THR A 40 -5.83 18.08 -0.79
C THR A 40 -4.61 17.51 -0.08
N GLU A 41 -4.84 16.69 0.96
CA GLU A 41 -3.78 16.04 1.70
C GLU A 41 -2.90 15.15 0.80
N ASP A 42 -1.58 15.24 0.95
CA ASP A 42 -0.64 14.61 0.01
C ASP A 42 -0.74 13.08 0.00
N ARG A 43 -1.08 12.45 1.13
CA ARG A 43 -1.33 11.00 1.21
C ARG A 43 -2.54 10.55 0.39
N ILE A 44 -3.57 11.40 0.26
CA ILE A 44 -4.75 11.14 -0.58
C ILE A 44 -4.38 11.29 -2.05
N ILE A 45 -3.55 12.28 -2.40
CA ILE A 45 -3.02 12.44 -3.76
C ILE A 45 -2.17 11.22 -4.14
N ASP A 46 -1.35 10.72 -3.22
CA ASP A 46 -0.53 9.54 -3.43
C ASP A 46 -1.38 8.29 -3.68
N ALA A 47 -2.41 8.08 -2.84
CA ALA A 47 -3.41 7.02 -3.03
C ALA A 47 -4.14 7.15 -4.37
N ALA A 48 -4.47 8.37 -4.79
CA ALA A 48 -5.10 8.65 -6.07
C ALA A 48 -4.19 8.31 -7.25
N ILE A 49 -2.92 8.72 -7.22
CA ILE A 49 -1.94 8.39 -8.27
C ILE A 49 -1.80 6.87 -8.38
N ARG A 50 -1.65 6.15 -7.25
CA ARG A 50 -1.59 4.68 -7.24
C ARG A 50 -2.83 4.03 -7.85
N ALA A 51 -4.04 4.52 -7.53
CA ALA A 51 -5.29 4.01 -8.07
C ALA A 51 -5.38 4.13 -9.61
N THR A 52 -4.65 5.09 -10.20
CA THR A 52 -4.56 5.23 -11.66
C THR A 52 -3.54 4.31 -12.32
N GLY A 53 -2.68 3.63 -11.55
CA GLY A 53 -1.50 2.89 -12.02
C GLY A 53 -0.40 3.76 -12.65
N ALA A 54 -0.49 5.08 -12.46
CA ALA A 54 0.66 5.95 -12.62
C ALA A 54 1.59 5.82 -11.40
N VAL A 55 2.87 6.13 -11.61
CA VAL A 55 3.88 6.13 -10.55
C VAL A 55 4.19 7.56 -10.15
N ARG A 56 4.21 7.81 -8.85
CA ARG A 56 4.71 9.07 -8.33
C ARG A 56 6.23 9.09 -8.36
N VAL A 57 6.80 10.21 -8.81
CA VAL A 57 8.23 10.49 -8.73
C VAL A 57 8.48 11.70 -7.85
N ASP A 58 9.66 11.76 -7.23
CA ASP A 58 9.96 12.71 -6.17
C ASP A 58 10.53 14.04 -6.66
N ASP A 59 11.25 14.00 -7.77
CA ASP A 59 11.98 15.13 -8.33
C ASP A 59 12.05 15.08 -9.87
N VAL A 60 12.68 16.10 -10.44
CA VAL A 60 12.83 16.23 -11.90
C VAL A 60 13.76 15.16 -12.47
N GLU A 61 14.78 14.72 -11.75
CA GLU A 61 15.69 13.68 -12.24
C GLU A 61 14.97 12.34 -12.39
N GLN A 62 14.20 11.94 -11.38
CA GLN A 62 13.36 10.75 -11.44
C GLN A 62 12.30 10.84 -12.55
N LEU A 63 11.73 12.04 -12.80
CA LEU A 63 10.80 12.23 -13.91
C LEU A 63 11.47 12.02 -15.27
N LEU A 64 12.69 12.53 -15.44
CA LEU A 64 13.48 12.32 -16.65
C LEU A 64 13.89 10.84 -16.81
N ASP A 65 14.28 10.18 -15.72
CA ASP A 65 14.62 8.75 -15.70
C ASP A 65 13.42 7.87 -16.05
N ALA A 66 12.24 8.21 -15.52
CA ALA A 66 10.98 7.58 -15.91
C ALA A 66 10.75 7.72 -17.43
N GLY A 67 10.97 8.91 -17.99
CA GLY A 67 10.89 9.13 -19.43
C GLY A 67 11.86 8.25 -20.23
N LEU A 68 13.11 8.13 -19.78
CA LEU A 68 14.13 7.30 -20.42
C LEU A 68 13.77 5.82 -20.42
N ILE A 69 13.38 5.27 -19.26
CA ILE A 69 13.04 3.85 -19.15
C ILE A 69 11.73 3.51 -19.88
N PHE A 70 10.74 4.41 -19.88
CA PHE A 70 9.49 4.22 -20.62
C PHE A 70 9.71 4.24 -22.14
N ALA A 71 10.69 5.03 -22.62
CA ALA A 71 11.06 5.07 -24.03
C ALA A 71 11.65 3.76 -24.56
N SER A 72 12.08 2.83 -23.68
CA SER A 72 12.50 1.48 -24.09
C SER A 72 11.38 0.68 -24.75
N GLY A 73 10.10 1.02 -24.46
CA GLY A 73 8.94 0.35 -25.02
C GLY A 73 8.70 -1.07 -24.51
N VAL A 74 9.43 -1.50 -23.47
CA VAL A 74 9.31 -2.84 -22.88
C VAL A 74 8.49 -2.76 -21.59
N LYS A 75 7.67 -3.79 -21.33
CA LYS A 75 6.93 -3.93 -20.07
C LYS A 75 7.79 -4.67 -19.06
N SER A 76 7.69 -4.31 -17.78
CA SER A 76 8.25 -5.15 -16.71
C SER A 76 7.51 -6.49 -16.66
N LEU A 77 8.25 -7.58 -16.47
CA LEU A 77 7.70 -8.92 -16.25
C LEU A 77 7.59 -9.28 -14.76
N GLY A 78 8.22 -8.51 -13.87
CA GLY A 78 8.29 -8.83 -12.46
C GLY A 78 9.44 -8.10 -11.73
N LYS A 79 9.75 -8.57 -10.54
CA LYS A 79 10.70 -7.92 -9.61
C LYS A 79 12.10 -8.51 -9.65
N ARG A 80 12.31 -9.63 -10.34
CA ARG A 80 13.55 -10.41 -10.29
C ARG A 80 14.55 -9.86 -11.30
N VAL A 81 15.65 -9.30 -10.82
CA VAL A 81 16.64 -8.58 -11.62
C VAL A 81 17.95 -9.36 -11.66
N ALA A 82 18.45 -9.62 -12.87
CA ALA A 82 19.83 -10.07 -13.06
C ALA A 82 20.75 -8.85 -13.19
N ILE A 83 21.85 -8.84 -12.45
CA ILE A 83 22.91 -7.87 -12.61
C ILE A 83 24.08 -8.55 -13.33
N ILE A 84 24.56 -7.91 -14.39
CA ILE A 84 25.86 -8.24 -15.00
C ILE A 84 26.79 -7.03 -14.85
N THR A 85 28.01 -7.27 -14.39
CA THR A 85 28.94 -6.19 -14.08
C THR A 85 30.39 -6.46 -14.52
N THR A 86 31.10 -5.41 -14.91
CA THR A 86 32.57 -5.42 -15.05
C THR A 86 33.28 -4.82 -13.82
N SER A 87 32.49 -4.37 -12.83
CA SER A 87 32.91 -3.67 -11.62
C SER A 87 32.14 -4.23 -10.43
N GLY A 88 32.80 -5.03 -9.59
CA GLY A 88 32.17 -5.59 -8.38
C GLY A 88 31.53 -4.53 -7.49
N GLY A 89 32.19 -3.37 -7.30
CA GLY A 89 31.63 -2.25 -6.53
C GLY A 89 30.32 -1.69 -7.12
N SER A 90 30.22 -1.58 -8.45
CA SER A 90 28.98 -1.15 -9.10
C SER A 90 27.87 -2.20 -8.99
N GLY A 91 28.23 -3.49 -8.99
CA GLY A 91 27.27 -4.59 -8.78
C GLY A 91 26.74 -4.63 -7.34
N ILE A 92 27.59 -4.34 -6.35
CA ILE A 92 27.19 -4.22 -4.93
C ILE A 92 26.23 -3.04 -4.76
N LEU A 93 26.57 -1.85 -5.29
CA LEU A 93 25.66 -0.69 -5.23
C LEU A 93 24.31 -0.96 -5.89
N ALA A 94 24.30 -1.65 -7.03
CA ALA A 94 23.05 -2.08 -7.66
C ALA A 94 22.25 -3.05 -6.76
N THR A 95 22.94 -3.98 -6.08
CA THR A 95 22.32 -4.95 -5.17
C THR A 95 21.65 -4.27 -3.98
N ASP A 96 22.37 -3.38 -3.30
CA ASP A 96 21.84 -2.62 -2.16
C ASP A 96 20.62 -1.78 -2.59
N ALA A 97 20.71 -1.14 -3.76
CA ALA A 97 19.61 -0.36 -4.31
C ALA A 97 18.39 -1.22 -4.68
N LEU A 98 18.58 -2.45 -5.18
CA LEU A 98 17.46 -3.36 -5.49
C LEU A 98 16.66 -3.65 -4.22
N GLU A 99 17.35 -4.06 -3.16
CA GLU A 99 16.73 -4.38 -1.87
C GLU A 99 15.99 -3.15 -1.29
N ALA A 100 16.65 -1.99 -1.27
CA ALA A 100 16.05 -0.75 -0.75
C ALA A 100 14.80 -0.29 -1.54
N GLN A 101 14.69 -0.67 -2.82
CA GLN A 101 13.56 -0.32 -3.69
C GLN A 101 12.51 -1.44 -3.78
N GLY A 102 12.66 -2.53 -3.03
CA GLY A 102 11.72 -3.67 -3.02
C GLY A 102 11.71 -4.46 -4.34
N LEU A 103 12.81 -4.41 -5.09
CA LEU A 103 13.14 -5.35 -6.17
C LEU A 103 14.02 -6.48 -5.62
N GLU A 104 14.14 -7.57 -6.37
CA GLU A 104 14.78 -8.79 -5.91
C GLU A 104 15.94 -9.15 -6.84
N LEU A 105 17.07 -9.60 -6.29
CA LEU A 105 18.07 -10.30 -7.09
C LEU A 105 17.45 -11.60 -7.63
N ALA A 106 17.50 -11.80 -8.94
CA ALA A 106 17.05 -13.04 -9.54
C ALA A 106 17.88 -14.24 -9.05
N GLU A 107 17.20 -15.28 -8.60
CA GLU A 107 17.79 -16.60 -8.39
C GLU A 107 17.93 -17.28 -9.76
N LEU A 108 19.16 -17.53 -10.19
CA LEU A 108 19.46 -18.12 -11.48
C LEU A 108 19.20 -19.63 -11.45
N ALA A 109 18.70 -20.16 -12.56
CA ALA A 109 18.48 -21.60 -12.70
C ALA A 109 19.82 -22.37 -12.60
N PRO A 110 19.82 -23.60 -12.05
CA PRO A 110 21.03 -24.41 -11.93
C PRO A 110 21.79 -24.58 -13.25
N GLU A 111 21.08 -24.68 -14.37
CA GLU A 111 21.64 -24.82 -15.71
C GLU A 111 22.39 -23.54 -16.14
N SER A 112 21.74 -22.37 -16.01
CA SER A 112 22.35 -21.07 -16.29
C SER A 112 23.60 -20.85 -15.44
N LEU A 113 23.53 -21.21 -14.16
CA LEU A 113 24.65 -21.08 -13.23
C LEU A 113 25.83 -21.99 -13.61
N ALA A 114 25.55 -23.21 -14.08
CA ALA A 114 26.57 -24.12 -14.57
C ALA A 114 27.25 -23.59 -15.85
N GLU A 115 26.48 -23.05 -16.79
CA GLU A 115 27.01 -22.44 -18.01
C GLU A 115 27.88 -21.21 -17.72
N LEU A 116 27.44 -20.33 -16.83
CA LEU A 116 28.20 -19.15 -16.40
C LEU A 116 29.52 -19.54 -15.74
N ARG A 117 29.53 -20.57 -14.88
CA ARG A 117 30.75 -21.07 -14.21
C ARG A 117 31.78 -21.62 -15.19
N ASN A 118 31.36 -22.11 -16.37
CA ASN A 118 32.27 -22.65 -17.37
C ASN A 118 33.01 -21.55 -18.15
N ILE A 119 32.44 -20.35 -18.25
CA ILE A 119 32.99 -19.26 -19.08
C ILE A 119 33.59 -18.12 -18.25
N ILE A 120 33.13 -17.92 -17.02
CA ILE A 120 33.63 -16.86 -16.14
C ILE A 120 34.94 -17.33 -15.48
N PRO A 121 36.01 -16.51 -15.50
CA PRO A 121 37.26 -16.84 -14.82
C PRO A 121 37.06 -17.09 -13.31
N SER A 122 37.94 -17.87 -12.70
CA SER A 122 37.85 -18.23 -11.27
C SER A 122 37.90 -17.05 -10.29
N TYR A 123 38.36 -15.88 -10.75
CA TYR A 123 38.42 -14.63 -10.00
C TYR A 123 37.23 -13.68 -10.29
N GLY A 124 36.29 -14.09 -11.14
CA GLY A 124 34.99 -13.44 -11.31
C GLY A 124 33.91 -14.10 -10.42
N ASN A 125 32.65 -13.70 -10.62
CA ASN A 125 31.51 -14.28 -9.92
C ASN A 125 30.44 -14.73 -10.92
N ALA A 126 30.07 -16.01 -10.88
CA ALA A 126 29.01 -16.57 -11.71
C ALA A 126 27.61 -16.50 -11.08
N ASN A 127 27.52 -16.28 -9.76
CA ASN A 127 26.22 -16.04 -9.11
C ASN A 127 25.73 -14.62 -9.46
N ASN A 128 24.46 -14.31 -9.24
CA ASN A 128 23.94 -12.96 -9.40
C ASN A 128 24.32 -12.09 -8.17
N PRO A 129 25.02 -10.94 -8.31
CA PRO A 129 25.49 -10.28 -9.54
C PRO A 129 26.61 -11.00 -10.30
N VAL A 130 26.41 -11.22 -11.59
CA VAL A 130 27.38 -11.86 -12.48
C VAL A 130 28.52 -10.89 -12.75
N ASP A 131 29.69 -11.13 -12.16
CA ASP A 131 30.88 -10.27 -12.29
C ASP A 131 31.88 -10.88 -13.29
N VAL A 132 31.93 -10.31 -14.48
CA VAL A 132 32.88 -10.68 -15.54
C VAL A 132 34.22 -9.96 -15.41
N THR A 133 34.35 -9.06 -14.43
CA THR A 133 35.57 -8.29 -14.11
C THR A 133 36.09 -7.47 -15.30
N ALA A 134 37.35 -7.04 -15.23
CA ALA A 134 38.08 -6.48 -16.37
C ALA A 134 38.44 -7.53 -17.44
N ALA A 135 38.13 -8.81 -17.25
CA ALA A 135 38.43 -9.87 -18.22
C ALA A 135 37.76 -9.65 -19.59
N VAL A 136 36.70 -8.83 -19.66
CA VAL A 136 36.10 -8.39 -20.92
C VAL A 136 37.09 -7.66 -21.86
N MET A 137 38.18 -7.11 -21.32
CA MET A 137 39.22 -6.46 -22.13
C MET A 137 40.10 -7.47 -22.88
N SER A 138 40.32 -8.66 -22.31
CA SER A 138 41.11 -9.75 -22.92
C SER A 138 40.25 -10.82 -23.59
N SER A 139 38.96 -10.92 -23.22
CA SER A 139 37.96 -11.83 -23.79
C SER A 139 36.70 -11.04 -24.18
N PRO A 140 36.70 -10.37 -25.35
CA PRO A 140 35.67 -9.41 -25.72
C PRO A 140 34.25 -9.98 -25.87
N ASP A 141 34.12 -11.29 -26.09
CA ASP A 141 32.86 -12.02 -26.24
C ASP A 141 32.29 -12.52 -24.88
N LEU A 142 33.05 -12.42 -23.78
CA LEU A 142 32.63 -12.91 -22.47
C LEU A 142 31.34 -12.24 -21.98
N PHE A 143 31.24 -10.92 -22.14
CA PHE A 143 30.05 -10.17 -21.73
C PHE A 143 28.80 -10.61 -22.51
N GLU A 144 28.92 -10.79 -23.82
CA GLU A 144 27.83 -11.23 -24.69
C GLU A 144 27.35 -12.63 -24.32
N LYS A 145 28.27 -13.59 -24.12
CA LYS A 145 27.92 -14.96 -23.70
C LYS A 145 27.19 -14.99 -22.37
N CYS A 146 27.67 -14.24 -21.37
CA CYS A 146 27.02 -14.17 -20.07
C CYS A 146 25.62 -13.54 -20.18
N LEU A 147 25.50 -12.48 -20.97
CA LEU A 147 24.22 -11.81 -21.19
C LEU A 147 23.21 -12.71 -21.90
N ASP A 148 23.64 -13.52 -22.86
CA ASP A 148 22.78 -14.47 -23.57
C ASP A 148 22.21 -15.54 -22.62
N ILE A 149 23.04 -16.07 -21.70
CA ILE A 149 22.59 -17.01 -20.66
C ILE A 149 21.53 -16.34 -19.75
N LEU A 150 21.82 -15.14 -19.25
CA LEU A 150 20.88 -14.39 -18.40
C LEU A 150 19.57 -14.06 -19.12
N ALA A 151 19.64 -13.77 -20.42
CA ALA A 151 18.47 -13.50 -21.24
C ALA A 151 17.58 -14.73 -21.41
N HIS A 152 18.12 -15.94 -21.45
CA HIS A 152 17.35 -17.18 -21.59
C HIS A 152 16.81 -17.72 -20.26
N ASP A 153 17.34 -17.25 -19.13
CA ASP A 153 16.91 -17.69 -17.80
C ASP A 153 15.50 -17.18 -17.44
N LYS A 154 14.55 -18.09 -17.22
CA LYS A 154 13.15 -17.77 -16.89
C LYS A 154 12.98 -17.15 -15.49
N GLY A 155 14.00 -17.25 -14.64
CA GLY A 155 14.11 -16.59 -13.35
C GLY A 155 14.32 -15.07 -13.42
N VAL A 156 14.71 -14.57 -14.60
CA VAL A 156 15.08 -13.16 -14.81
C VAL A 156 13.94 -12.37 -15.45
N ASP A 157 13.47 -11.30 -14.80
CA ASP A 157 12.41 -10.42 -15.32
C ASP A 157 12.97 -9.14 -15.96
N SER A 158 14.19 -8.74 -15.60
CA SER A 158 14.92 -7.60 -16.15
C SER A 158 16.43 -7.72 -15.92
N ILE A 159 17.22 -6.93 -16.66
CA ILE A 159 18.69 -6.94 -16.56
C ILE A 159 19.20 -5.53 -16.25
N ILE A 160 20.15 -5.44 -15.32
CA ILE A 160 21.00 -4.26 -15.13
C ILE A 160 22.42 -4.59 -15.57
N ALA A 161 22.94 -3.81 -16.52
CA ALA A 161 24.33 -3.87 -16.93
C ALA A 161 25.13 -2.74 -16.27
N CYS A 162 26.06 -3.10 -15.38
CA CYS A 162 26.92 -2.17 -14.66
C CYS A 162 28.33 -2.20 -15.25
N PHE A 163 28.87 -1.05 -15.63
CA PHE A 163 30.28 -0.96 -15.98
C PHE A 163 30.85 0.42 -15.68
N ALA A 164 32.11 0.42 -15.28
CA ALA A 164 32.82 1.61 -14.85
C ALA A 164 34.12 1.78 -15.66
N VAL A 165 34.43 3.02 -16.03
CA VAL A 165 35.72 3.45 -16.59
C VAL A 165 36.12 2.76 -17.93
N LEU A 166 35.20 2.05 -18.60
CA LEU A 166 35.43 1.49 -19.93
C LEU A 166 35.50 2.58 -21.03
N VAL A 167 36.26 2.30 -22.08
CA VAL A 167 36.61 3.27 -23.12
C VAL A 167 36.19 2.81 -24.51
N GLY A 168 35.86 3.77 -25.37
CA GLY A 168 35.65 3.60 -26.81
C GLY A 168 35.00 2.28 -27.20
N ALA A 169 35.75 1.45 -27.94
CA ALA A 169 35.30 0.19 -28.52
C ALA A 169 34.76 -0.83 -27.52
N ASP A 170 35.22 -0.83 -26.26
CA ASP A 170 34.70 -1.74 -25.24
C ASP A 170 33.23 -1.41 -24.90
N VAL A 171 32.92 -0.13 -24.82
CA VAL A 171 31.53 0.35 -24.60
C VAL A 171 30.66 0.06 -25.82
N GLU A 172 31.21 0.19 -27.03
CA GLU A 172 30.48 -0.12 -28.27
C GLU A 172 30.13 -1.60 -28.36
N ARG A 173 31.05 -2.50 -27.96
CA ARG A 173 30.80 -3.94 -27.90
C ARG A 173 29.74 -4.31 -26.86
N ILE A 174 29.80 -3.74 -25.65
CA ILE A 174 28.75 -3.93 -24.64
C ILE A 174 27.40 -3.45 -25.15
N ALA A 175 27.35 -2.28 -25.79
CA ALA A 175 26.12 -1.76 -26.38
C ALA A 175 25.57 -2.70 -27.46
N ALA A 176 26.43 -3.22 -28.33
CA ALA A 176 26.05 -4.20 -29.36
C ALA A 176 25.48 -5.49 -28.75
N ALA A 177 26.12 -6.05 -27.71
CA ALA A 177 25.65 -7.24 -27.01
C ALA A 177 24.26 -7.02 -26.37
N LEU A 178 24.07 -5.91 -25.66
CA LEU A 178 22.77 -5.54 -25.08
C LEU A 178 21.70 -5.31 -26.16
N GLY A 179 22.09 -4.71 -27.29
CA GLY A 179 21.24 -4.55 -28.47
C GLY A 179 20.86 -5.86 -29.14
N GLY A 180 21.71 -6.88 -29.09
CA GLY A 180 21.42 -8.24 -29.54
C GLY A 180 20.37 -8.90 -28.64
N VAL A 181 20.61 -8.90 -27.34
CA VAL A 181 19.72 -9.53 -26.36
C VAL A 181 18.33 -8.89 -26.31
N SER A 182 18.22 -7.57 -26.45
CA SER A 182 16.91 -6.89 -26.50
C SER A 182 16.05 -7.30 -27.71
N LYS A 183 16.65 -7.92 -28.74
CA LYS A 183 15.93 -8.50 -29.89
C LYS A 183 15.46 -9.93 -29.62
N ILE A 184 16.21 -10.70 -28.83
CA ILE A 184 15.90 -12.09 -28.48
C ILE A 184 14.76 -12.14 -27.45
N ARG A 185 14.88 -11.37 -26.37
CA ARG A 185 13.88 -11.35 -25.29
C ARG A 185 13.45 -9.92 -24.96
N LYS A 186 12.14 -9.71 -24.94
CA LYS A 186 11.53 -8.42 -24.57
C LYS A 186 11.41 -8.29 -23.05
N ILE A 187 12.55 -8.17 -22.37
CA ILE A 187 12.65 -7.77 -20.96
C ILE A 187 13.33 -6.41 -20.83
N PRO A 188 13.03 -5.63 -19.77
CA PRO A 188 13.69 -4.36 -19.54
C PRO A 188 15.19 -4.54 -19.33
N ILE A 189 15.98 -3.67 -19.96
CA ILE A 189 17.43 -3.58 -19.79
C ILE A 189 17.75 -2.15 -19.38
N ALA A 190 18.44 -1.97 -18.25
CA ALA A 190 18.96 -0.68 -17.80
C ALA A 190 20.48 -0.72 -17.71
N VAL A 191 21.14 0.34 -18.16
CA VAL A 191 22.60 0.44 -18.12
C VAL A 191 23.02 1.43 -17.05
N ALA A 192 23.87 1.02 -16.12
CA ALA A 192 24.58 1.90 -15.21
C ALA A 192 26.00 2.10 -15.72
N ARG A 193 26.25 3.25 -16.36
CA ARG A 193 27.58 3.59 -16.89
C ARG A 193 28.21 4.68 -16.03
N THR A 194 29.15 4.28 -15.18
CA THR A 194 29.86 5.20 -14.29
C THR A 194 31.22 5.57 -14.89
N GLY A 195 31.42 6.84 -15.19
CA GLY A 195 32.68 7.34 -15.76
C GLY A 195 32.48 8.56 -16.65
N SER A 196 33.59 9.21 -17.01
CA SER A 196 33.53 10.40 -17.85
C SER A 196 32.96 10.09 -19.23
N LYS A 197 32.08 10.98 -19.74
CA LYS A 197 31.56 10.91 -21.11
C LYS A 197 32.70 10.86 -22.13
N ASN A 198 33.83 11.52 -21.85
CA ASN A 198 35.00 11.58 -22.74
C ASN A 198 35.66 10.22 -22.97
N LEU A 199 35.45 9.24 -22.09
CA LEU A 199 36.00 7.88 -22.26
C LEU A 199 35.35 7.13 -23.42
N ALA A 200 34.07 7.41 -23.72
CA ALA A 200 33.37 6.89 -24.89
C ALA A 200 32.30 7.91 -25.34
N PRO A 201 32.68 8.90 -26.16
CA PRO A 201 31.80 10.01 -26.52
C PRO A 201 30.61 9.56 -27.39
N ASN A 202 30.77 8.50 -28.18
CA ASN A 202 29.73 7.95 -29.06
C ASN A 202 28.71 7.07 -28.32
N ALA A 203 29.01 6.63 -27.10
CA ALA A 203 28.20 5.64 -26.39
C ALA A 203 26.73 6.06 -26.24
N GLN A 204 26.47 7.33 -25.90
CA GLN A 204 25.11 7.82 -25.71
C GLN A 204 24.29 7.75 -27.01
N ALA A 205 24.89 8.05 -28.16
CA ALA A 205 24.22 7.96 -29.46
C ALA A 205 23.92 6.49 -29.82
N ILE A 206 24.86 5.58 -29.55
CA ILE A 206 24.70 4.14 -29.81
C ILE A 206 23.55 3.58 -28.97
N PHE A 207 23.58 3.77 -27.65
CA PHE A 207 22.51 3.28 -26.75
C PHE A 207 21.14 3.86 -27.12
N ARG A 208 21.08 5.15 -27.50
CA ARG A 208 19.84 5.77 -27.98
C ARG A 208 19.32 5.11 -29.26
N SER A 209 20.18 4.76 -30.21
CA SER A 209 19.77 4.06 -31.44
C SER A 209 19.22 2.65 -31.17
N LEU A 210 19.59 2.06 -30.04
CA LEU A 210 19.14 0.74 -29.59
C LEU A 210 17.92 0.81 -28.65
N ASN A 211 17.43 2.01 -28.30
CA ASN A 211 16.41 2.24 -27.27
C ASN A 211 16.76 1.63 -25.90
N ILE A 212 18.05 1.61 -25.55
CA ILE A 212 18.53 1.12 -24.25
C ILE A 212 18.84 2.33 -23.36
N PRO A 213 18.13 2.49 -22.23
CA PRO A 213 18.35 3.62 -21.32
C PRO A 213 19.65 3.46 -20.53
N VAL A 214 20.37 4.58 -20.39
CA VAL A 214 21.66 4.66 -19.69
C VAL A 214 21.56 5.69 -18.58
N PHE A 215 21.99 5.27 -17.39
CA PHE A 215 21.96 6.04 -16.16
C PHE A 215 23.40 6.24 -15.63
N PRO A 216 23.65 7.36 -14.93
CA PRO A 216 25.01 7.69 -14.47
C PRO A 216 25.46 6.84 -13.27
N THR A 217 24.51 6.24 -12.53
CA THR A 217 24.79 5.44 -11.32
C THR A 217 23.92 4.17 -11.29
N PRO A 218 24.38 3.12 -10.59
CA PRO A 218 23.58 1.92 -10.32
C PRO A 218 22.22 2.23 -9.68
N ASP A 219 22.18 3.09 -8.66
CA ASP A 219 20.97 3.44 -7.93
C ASP A 219 19.90 4.07 -8.84
N ARG A 220 20.31 4.92 -9.80
CA ARG A 220 19.38 5.52 -10.76
C ARG A 220 18.85 4.51 -11.77
N ALA A 221 19.68 3.55 -12.20
CA ALA A 221 19.22 2.47 -13.06
C ALA A 221 18.19 1.58 -12.35
N VAL A 222 18.44 1.26 -11.09
CA VAL A 222 17.50 0.50 -10.24
C VAL A 222 16.20 1.27 -10.01
N ALA A 223 16.28 2.54 -9.62
CA ALA A 223 15.10 3.38 -9.40
C ALA A 223 14.23 3.50 -10.66
N ALA A 224 14.84 3.65 -11.83
CA ALA A 224 14.13 3.67 -13.10
C ALA A 224 13.42 2.34 -13.41
N LEU A 225 14.08 1.19 -13.16
CA LEU A 225 13.43 -0.11 -13.29
C LEU A 225 12.27 -0.30 -12.30
N ARG A 226 12.42 0.17 -11.05
CA ARG A 226 11.34 0.18 -10.07
C ARG A 226 10.15 1.02 -10.55
N ILE A 227 10.40 2.20 -11.12
CA ILE A 227 9.35 3.03 -11.73
C ILE A 227 8.65 2.29 -12.88
N LEU A 228 9.39 1.62 -13.77
CA LEU A 228 8.79 0.83 -14.85
C LEU A 228 7.96 -0.34 -14.31
N ASN A 229 8.46 -1.04 -13.29
CA ASN A 229 7.82 -2.17 -12.64
C ASN A 229 6.52 -1.80 -11.94
N ASP A 230 6.47 -0.63 -11.33
CA ASP A 230 5.27 -0.12 -10.65
C ASP A 230 4.29 0.52 -11.64
N SER A 231 4.77 1.01 -12.79
CA SER A 231 3.94 1.64 -13.81
C SER A 231 3.05 0.64 -14.55
N GLY A 232 1.81 1.02 -14.81
CA GLY A 232 0.88 0.17 -15.54
C GLY A 232 0.42 -1.06 -14.76
N ARG A 233 0.88 -1.27 -13.52
CA ARG A 233 0.19 -2.08 -12.51
C ARG A 233 -1.06 -1.35 -12.03
N VAL A 234 -1.93 -0.96 -12.97
CA VAL A 234 -3.34 -0.81 -12.64
C VAL A 234 -3.81 -2.21 -12.38
N ILE A 235 -4.31 -2.43 -11.18
CA ILE A 235 -5.07 -3.62 -10.82
C ILE A 235 -6.18 -3.77 -11.88
N GLU A 236 -5.97 -4.62 -12.90
CA GLU A 236 -6.99 -5.01 -13.88
C GLU A 236 -8.23 -5.63 -13.21
N ARG A 237 -8.20 -5.80 -11.88
CA ARG A 237 -9.14 -6.58 -11.08
C ARG A 237 -10.19 -5.78 -10.34
N ILE A 238 -10.14 -4.45 -10.30
CA ILE A 238 -11.28 -3.67 -9.82
C ILE A 238 -12.32 -3.60 -10.95
N SER A 239 -12.86 -4.76 -11.31
CA SER A 239 -14.22 -4.82 -11.83
C SER A 239 -15.06 -4.33 -10.67
N VAL A 240 -15.45 -3.05 -10.71
CA VAL A 240 -16.49 -2.53 -9.84
C VAL A 240 -17.70 -3.41 -10.09
N LYS A 241 -17.88 -4.45 -9.28
CA LYS A 241 -19.16 -5.13 -9.19
C LYS A 241 -20.02 -4.09 -8.52
N THR A 242 -20.72 -3.29 -9.31
CA THR A 242 -21.79 -2.45 -8.81
C THR A 242 -22.79 -3.41 -8.20
N SER A 243 -22.76 -3.49 -6.88
CA SER A 243 -23.74 -4.25 -6.13
C SER A 243 -25.11 -3.70 -6.47
N SER A 244 -26.03 -4.58 -6.87
CA SER A 244 -27.44 -4.20 -7.01
C SER A 244 -28.15 -4.14 -5.66
N GLU A 245 -27.46 -4.47 -4.56
CA GLU A 245 -28.02 -4.35 -3.22
C GLU A 245 -28.23 -2.88 -2.85
N LEU A 246 -29.44 -2.58 -2.40
CA LEU A 246 -29.78 -1.30 -1.79
C LEU A 246 -29.41 -1.35 -0.31
N PHE A 247 -28.37 -0.60 0.05
CA PHE A 247 -28.02 -0.43 1.47
C PHE A 247 -28.84 0.71 2.09
N PRO A 248 -29.29 0.56 3.34
CA PRO A 248 -29.94 1.65 4.05
C PRO A 248 -28.94 2.79 4.26
N THR A 249 -29.35 4.02 3.95
CA THR A 249 -28.55 5.21 4.27
C THR A 249 -28.75 5.54 5.76
N PRO A 250 -27.69 5.63 6.57
CA PRO A 250 -27.78 6.06 7.95
C PRO A 250 -28.23 7.52 8.05
N SER A 251 -28.97 7.85 9.11
CA SER A 251 -29.36 9.23 9.42
C SER A 251 -28.14 10.08 9.76
N SER A 252 -28.21 11.39 9.59
CA SER A 252 -27.09 12.31 9.92
C SER A 252 -26.69 12.31 11.40
N THR A 253 -27.57 11.80 12.27
CA THR A 253 -27.36 11.68 13.72
C THR A 253 -27.32 10.22 14.17
N ALA A 254 -26.99 9.29 13.26
CA ALA A 254 -27.01 7.86 13.55
C ALA A 254 -26.10 7.55 14.75
N THR A 255 -26.70 6.92 15.74
CA THR A 255 -26.01 6.45 16.95
C THR A 255 -25.23 5.16 16.65
N GLU A 256 -24.29 4.80 17.54
CA GLU A 256 -23.58 3.51 17.48
C GLU A 256 -24.56 2.32 17.39
N VAL A 257 -25.71 2.41 18.09
CA VAL A 257 -26.75 1.38 18.08
C VAL A 257 -27.35 1.21 16.69
N GLU A 258 -27.71 2.31 16.03
CA GLU A 258 -28.28 2.30 14.68
C GLU A 258 -27.25 1.83 13.65
N MET A 259 -25.99 2.24 13.78
CA MET A 259 -24.91 1.79 12.92
C MET A 259 -24.63 0.29 13.10
N LYS A 260 -24.61 -0.24 14.32
CA LYS A 260 -24.47 -1.68 14.57
C LYS A 260 -25.66 -2.49 14.04
N ALA A 261 -26.87 -1.96 14.14
CA ALA A 261 -28.04 -2.58 13.53
C ALA A 261 -27.92 -2.65 12.00
N LEU A 262 -27.41 -1.58 11.37
CA LEU A 262 -27.09 -1.55 9.94
C LEU A 262 -26.03 -2.61 9.60
N TRP A 263 -24.92 -2.66 10.33
CA TRP A 263 -23.85 -3.64 10.13
C TRP A 263 -24.35 -5.08 10.22
N LYS A 264 -25.14 -5.40 11.24
CA LYS A 264 -25.77 -6.71 11.39
C LYS A 264 -26.66 -7.05 10.19
N LYS A 265 -27.44 -6.09 9.68
CA LYS A 265 -28.35 -6.29 8.53
C LYS A 265 -27.59 -6.60 7.24
N VAL A 266 -26.41 -6.03 7.06
CA VAL A 266 -25.56 -6.25 5.87
C VAL A 266 -24.55 -7.39 6.05
N GLY A 267 -24.64 -8.14 7.15
CA GLY A 267 -23.81 -9.32 7.41
C GLY A 267 -22.44 -9.04 8.03
N ILE A 268 -22.19 -7.81 8.50
CA ILE A 268 -20.97 -7.45 9.23
C ILE A 268 -21.14 -7.85 10.71
N PRO A 269 -20.22 -8.63 11.29
CA PRO A 269 -20.38 -9.08 12.68
C PRO A 269 -20.23 -7.94 13.69
N VAL A 270 -21.24 -7.81 14.55
CA VAL A 270 -21.26 -6.94 15.72
C VAL A 270 -21.62 -7.78 16.95
N PRO A 271 -21.15 -7.43 18.16
CA PRO A 271 -21.55 -8.11 19.38
C PRO A 271 -23.07 -8.17 19.52
N LEU A 272 -23.60 -9.27 20.06
CA LEU A 272 -25.01 -9.32 20.45
C LEU A 272 -25.24 -8.27 21.54
N SER A 273 -26.21 -7.39 21.32
CA SER A 273 -26.44 -6.24 22.18
C SER A 273 -27.92 -5.92 22.40
N VAL A 274 -28.20 -5.20 23.49
CA VAL A 274 -29.52 -4.68 23.85
C VAL A 274 -29.35 -3.33 24.55
N VAL A 275 -30.26 -2.39 24.28
CA VAL A 275 -30.32 -1.09 24.97
C VAL A 275 -31.22 -1.22 26.18
N VAL A 276 -30.77 -0.73 27.32
CA VAL A 276 -31.56 -0.65 28.57
C VAL A 276 -31.65 0.79 29.05
N SER A 277 -32.83 1.17 29.51
CA SER A 277 -33.12 2.52 30.03
C SER A 277 -33.34 2.50 31.53
N GLU A 278 -33.68 1.34 32.10
CA GLU A 278 -33.96 1.18 33.51
C GLU A 278 -33.05 0.15 34.20
N GLU A 279 -32.70 0.44 35.44
CA GLU A 279 -31.85 -0.41 36.28
C GLU A 279 -32.41 -1.82 36.46
N LYS A 280 -33.73 -1.96 36.54
CA LYS A 280 -34.41 -3.26 36.69
C LYS A 280 -34.19 -4.21 35.50
N GLU A 281 -33.79 -3.67 34.35
CA GLU A 281 -33.60 -4.43 33.11
C GLU A 281 -32.19 -5.03 33.02
N ILE A 282 -31.23 -4.53 33.82
CA ILE A 282 -29.81 -4.84 33.63
C ILE A 282 -29.50 -6.32 33.80
N GLN A 283 -30.12 -6.99 34.79
CA GLN A 283 -29.86 -8.41 35.05
C GLN A 283 -30.36 -9.30 33.91
N ALA A 284 -31.52 -8.95 33.34
CA ALA A 284 -32.03 -9.66 32.17
C ALA A 284 -31.13 -9.43 30.94
N ALA A 285 -30.64 -8.21 30.76
CA ALA A 285 -29.71 -7.86 29.67
C ALA A 285 -28.37 -8.61 29.77
N ILE A 286 -27.76 -8.68 30.97
CA ILE A 286 -26.53 -9.46 31.19
C ILE A 286 -26.73 -10.93 30.82
N LYS A 287 -27.84 -11.54 31.26
CA LYS A 287 -28.17 -12.92 30.91
C LYS A 287 -28.37 -13.10 29.41
N PHE A 288 -29.05 -12.15 28.76
CA PHE A 288 -29.30 -12.16 27.32
C PHE A 288 -28.01 -12.15 26.49
N VAL A 289 -27.00 -11.37 26.90
CA VAL A 289 -25.71 -11.29 26.21
C VAL A 289 -24.70 -12.38 26.63
N GLY A 290 -25.14 -13.38 27.40
CA GLY A 290 -24.31 -14.55 27.75
C GLY A 290 -23.60 -14.48 29.11
N GLY A 291 -23.97 -13.54 29.99
CA GLY A 291 -23.53 -13.49 31.40
C GLY A 291 -22.26 -12.70 31.67
N ARG A 292 -21.49 -12.36 30.63
CA ARG A 292 -20.31 -11.49 30.69
C ARG A 292 -20.44 -10.41 29.60
N ALA A 293 -20.41 -9.15 29.99
CA ALA A 293 -20.84 -8.05 29.16
C ALA A 293 -19.84 -6.89 29.09
N VAL A 294 -20.08 -6.02 28.10
CA VAL A 294 -19.56 -4.67 28.02
C VAL A 294 -20.75 -3.72 28.13
N LEU A 295 -20.66 -2.72 28.99
CA LEU A 295 -21.67 -1.67 29.13
C LEU A 295 -21.13 -0.37 28.55
N LYS A 296 -21.89 0.28 27.68
CA LYS A 296 -21.54 1.57 27.08
C LYS A 296 -22.66 2.57 27.25
N ALA A 297 -22.34 3.80 27.65
CA ALA A 297 -23.34 4.87 27.67
C ALA A 297 -23.71 5.28 26.24
N VAL A 298 -25.01 5.42 25.98
CA VAL A 298 -25.54 5.94 24.71
C VAL A 298 -25.73 7.44 24.85
N VAL A 299 -24.68 8.20 24.52
CA VAL A 299 -24.70 9.67 24.58
C VAL A 299 -24.65 10.21 23.15
N PRO A 300 -25.70 10.91 22.67
CA PRO A 300 -25.69 11.53 21.35
C PRO A 300 -24.51 12.47 21.17
N GLY A 301 -23.73 12.29 20.10
CA GLY A 301 -22.58 13.15 19.76
C GLY A 301 -21.30 12.93 20.59
N LEU A 302 -21.28 11.99 21.54
CA LEU A 302 -20.05 11.66 22.28
C LEU A 302 -19.14 10.76 21.43
N LEU A 303 -18.10 11.37 20.87
CA LEU A 303 -16.95 10.68 20.27
C LEU A 303 -15.93 10.32 21.38
N HIS A 304 -15.07 9.32 21.15
CA HIS A 304 -14.02 8.88 22.11
C HIS A 304 -14.55 8.42 23.50
N LYS A 305 -15.54 7.52 23.51
CA LYS A 305 -16.25 7.06 24.73
C LYS A 305 -15.34 6.50 25.82
N SER A 306 -14.30 5.76 25.44
CA SER A 306 -13.36 5.16 26.38
C SER A 306 -12.65 6.21 27.24
N GLU A 307 -12.28 7.35 26.66
CA GLU A 307 -11.61 8.45 27.36
C GLU A 307 -12.56 9.20 28.29
N ALA A 308 -13.83 9.29 27.90
CA ALA A 308 -14.89 9.86 28.72
C ALA A 308 -15.35 8.93 29.87
N GLY A 309 -14.77 7.74 30.01
CA GLY A 309 -15.22 6.73 30.99
C GLY A 309 -16.60 6.16 30.67
N ALA A 310 -17.08 6.32 29.44
CA ALA A 310 -18.40 5.90 28.99
C ALA A 310 -18.47 4.42 28.55
N VAL A 311 -17.42 3.65 28.79
CA VAL A 311 -17.33 2.20 28.48
C VAL A 311 -16.79 1.46 29.71
N ALA A 312 -17.49 0.41 30.12
CA ALA A 312 -17.09 -0.49 31.18
C ALA A 312 -17.00 -1.93 30.64
N LEU A 313 -15.83 -2.53 30.79
CA LEU A 313 -15.51 -3.88 30.29
C LEU A 313 -15.64 -4.92 31.40
N ASP A 314 -15.82 -6.18 31.02
CA ASP A 314 -15.79 -7.34 31.92
C ASP A 314 -16.85 -7.29 33.04
N ILE A 315 -18.08 -6.96 32.66
CA ILE A 315 -19.20 -6.80 33.59
C ILE A 315 -19.96 -8.11 33.73
N ASN A 316 -20.18 -8.55 34.97
CA ASN A 316 -20.98 -9.72 35.30
C ASN A 316 -22.24 -9.30 36.07
N ALA A 317 -23.08 -10.26 36.45
CA ALA A 317 -24.33 -9.98 37.17
C ALA A 317 -24.13 -9.19 38.48
N ASP A 318 -23.01 -9.41 39.18
CA ASP A 318 -22.74 -8.79 40.49
C ASP A 318 -22.33 -7.32 40.35
N THR A 319 -21.58 -6.97 39.30
CA THR A 319 -21.09 -5.59 39.08
C THR A 319 -22.04 -4.74 38.22
N ALA A 320 -22.94 -5.37 37.46
CA ALA A 320 -23.75 -4.70 36.44
C ALA A 320 -24.61 -3.54 36.94
N GLN A 321 -25.24 -3.69 38.11
CA GLN A 321 -26.15 -2.68 38.66
C GLN A 321 -25.41 -1.37 39.00
N ALA A 322 -24.30 -1.47 39.73
CA ALA A 322 -23.48 -0.31 40.09
C ALA A 322 -22.89 0.38 38.84
N THR A 323 -22.43 -0.40 37.87
CA THR A 323 -21.91 0.12 36.60
C THR A 323 -22.98 0.82 35.77
N PHE A 324 -24.19 0.26 35.69
CA PHE A 324 -25.32 0.90 34.99
C PHE A 324 -25.65 2.27 35.59
N ILE A 325 -25.74 2.35 36.92
CA ILE A 325 -26.01 3.63 37.61
C ILE A 325 -24.96 4.67 37.23
N SER A 326 -23.67 4.30 37.28
CA SER A 326 -22.58 5.21 36.94
C SER A 326 -22.64 5.70 35.49
N LEU A 327 -22.91 4.82 34.53
CA LEU A 327 -22.97 5.17 33.10
C LEU A 327 -24.24 5.95 32.73
N SER A 328 -25.38 5.62 33.35
CA SER A 328 -26.66 6.30 33.10
C SER A 328 -26.64 7.77 33.54
N GLN A 329 -25.76 8.14 34.47
CA GLN A 329 -25.64 9.51 35.01
C GLN A 329 -24.55 10.36 34.34
N LEU A 330 -23.82 9.79 33.37
CA LEU A 330 -22.56 10.34 32.86
C LEU A 330 -22.73 11.66 32.07
N SER A 331 -23.92 11.96 31.55
CA SER A 331 -24.20 13.22 30.82
C SER A 331 -24.27 14.46 31.71
N GLY A 332 -24.39 14.30 33.03
CA GLY A 332 -24.64 15.39 33.95
C GLY A 332 -26.00 16.09 33.72
N LYS A 333 -26.39 17.00 34.62
CA LYS A 333 -27.65 17.79 34.56
C LYS A 333 -28.97 17.01 34.71
N GLY A 334 -28.94 15.81 35.30
CA GLY A 334 -30.16 15.05 35.61
C GLY A 334 -30.81 14.36 34.40
N ILE A 335 -30.13 14.34 33.25
CA ILE A 335 -30.54 13.58 32.07
C ILE A 335 -30.00 12.16 32.22
N LYS A 336 -30.89 11.16 32.21
CA LYS A 336 -30.49 9.74 32.19
C LYS A 336 -30.15 9.31 30.77
N ASN A 337 -29.00 8.68 30.62
CA ASN A 337 -28.62 8.02 29.37
C ASN A 337 -29.14 6.60 29.34
N ASP A 338 -29.49 6.15 28.14
CA ASP A 338 -29.59 4.72 27.88
C ASP A 338 -28.20 4.08 27.94
N VAL A 339 -28.17 2.79 28.25
CA VAL A 339 -26.93 1.99 28.31
C VAL A 339 -27.06 0.83 27.32
N LEU A 340 -26.08 0.73 26.42
CA LEU A 340 -25.93 -0.40 25.53
C LEU A 340 -25.19 -1.51 26.27
N VAL A 341 -25.83 -2.68 26.39
CA VAL A 341 -25.26 -3.90 26.98
C VAL A 341 -24.90 -4.85 25.86
N GLU A 342 -23.64 -5.23 25.77
CA GLU A 342 -23.11 -6.05 24.68
C GLU A 342 -22.40 -7.30 25.20
N THR A 343 -22.35 -8.34 24.38
CA THR A 343 -21.53 -9.53 24.64
C THR A 343 -20.06 -9.13 24.77
N PHE A 344 -19.39 -9.64 25.81
CA PHE A 344 -17.94 -9.46 25.94
C PHE A 344 -17.19 -10.26 24.87
N ILE A 345 -16.53 -9.56 23.94
CA ILE A 345 -15.65 -10.18 22.95
C ILE A 345 -14.23 -10.30 23.54
N PRO A 346 -13.58 -11.48 23.47
CA PRO A 346 -12.19 -11.64 23.93
C PRO A 346 -11.22 -10.69 23.22
N LYS A 347 -10.05 -10.49 23.84
CA LYS A 347 -9.00 -9.66 23.26
C LYS A 347 -8.44 -10.29 21.98
N GLY A 348 -8.36 -9.49 20.92
CA GLY A 348 -7.74 -9.83 19.63
C GLY A 348 -6.78 -8.75 19.16
N VAL A 349 -6.42 -8.80 17.87
CA VAL A 349 -5.71 -7.69 17.22
C VAL A 349 -6.74 -6.62 16.88
N GLU A 350 -6.55 -5.41 17.40
CA GLU A 350 -7.42 -4.27 17.10
C GLU A 350 -6.93 -3.55 15.85
N ALA A 351 -7.84 -3.35 14.90
CA ALA A 351 -7.62 -2.60 13.68
C ALA A 351 -8.55 -1.38 13.64
N LEU A 352 -8.08 -0.30 13.03
CA LEU A 352 -8.88 0.86 12.67
C LEU A 352 -9.31 0.72 11.21
N VAL A 353 -10.58 0.97 10.92
CA VAL A 353 -11.12 1.03 9.56
C VAL A 353 -11.97 2.29 9.43
N GLY A 354 -11.50 3.23 8.62
CA GLY A 354 -12.19 4.51 8.40
C GLY A 354 -12.56 4.70 6.93
N VAL A 355 -13.69 5.37 6.68
CA VAL A 355 -14.05 5.87 5.35
C VAL A 355 -14.38 7.34 5.45
N THR A 356 -13.58 8.18 4.79
CA THR A 356 -13.79 9.63 4.73
C THR A 356 -13.95 10.07 3.29
N SER A 357 -14.39 11.31 3.09
CA SER A 357 -14.54 11.88 1.75
C SER A 357 -13.44 12.88 1.43
N SER A 358 -13.10 12.96 0.15
CA SER A 358 -12.15 13.93 -0.37
C SER A 358 -12.63 14.47 -1.72
N ALA A 359 -11.99 15.53 -2.21
CA ALA A 359 -12.23 16.05 -3.56
C ALA A 359 -11.97 15.00 -4.67
N LEU A 360 -11.32 13.88 -4.36
CA LEU A 360 -10.99 12.80 -5.30
C LEU A 360 -11.89 11.57 -5.15
N GLY A 361 -12.90 11.64 -4.28
CA GLY A 361 -13.79 10.54 -3.92
C GLY A 361 -13.54 10.02 -2.50
N LYS A 362 -14.22 8.93 -2.15
CA LYS A 362 -14.12 8.30 -0.84
C LYS A 362 -12.79 7.59 -0.63
N VAL A 363 -12.28 7.69 0.58
CA VAL A 363 -10.96 7.28 1.02
C VAL A 363 -11.12 6.23 2.11
N LEU A 364 -10.69 5.00 1.85
CA LEU A 364 -10.57 3.95 2.84
C LEU A 364 -9.23 4.08 3.56
N THR A 365 -9.28 4.03 4.89
CA THR A 365 -8.13 4.00 5.78
C THR A 365 -8.15 2.72 6.58
N ILE A 366 -7.02 2.00 6.64
CA ILE A 366 -6.83 0.85 7.50
C ILE A 366 -5.54 1.05 8.31
N GLY A 367 -5.55 0.72 9.59
CA GLY A 367 -4.35 0.75 10.41
C GLY A 367 -4.49 -0.04 11.71
N VAL A 368 -3.47 0.04 12.55
CA VAL A 368 -3.54 -0.51 13.91
C VAL A 368 -4.56 0.29 14.72
N GLY A 369 -5.51 -0.40 15.35
CA GLY A 369 -6.60 0.17 16.15
C GLY A 369 -6.27 0.24 17.65
N GLY A 370 -7.23 0.75 18.43
CA GLY A 370 -7.16 0.85 19.89
C GLY A 370 -6.53 2.14 20.39
N ILE A 371 -6.18 2.19 21.69
CA ILE A 371 -5.78 3.42 22.41
C ILE A 371 -4.53 4.11 21.82
N LEU A 372 -3.68 3.35 21.12
CA LEU A 372 -2.43 3.89 20.56
C LEU A 372 -2.59 4.49 19.15
N THR A 373 -3.80 4.50 18.58
CA THR A 373 -4.07 5.01 17.21
C THR A 373 -3.63 6.44 17.00
N GLU A 374 -3.84 7.32 17.98
CA GLU A 374 -3.53 8.76 17.84
C GLU A 374 -2.03 9.07 17.89
N ILE A 375 -1.27 8.19 18.56
CA ILE A 375 0.18 8.37 18.76
C ILE A 375 0.97 7.81 17.57
N ILE A 376 0.37 6.89 16.81
CA ILE A 376 1.07 6.15 15.77
C ILE A 376 0.39 6.33 14.42
N SER A 377 1.06 7.03 13.49
CA SER A 377 0.65 7.18 12.09
C SER A 377 0.87 5.91 11.24
N ASP A 378 0.50 4.74 11.75
CA ASP A 378 0.62 3.43 11.07
C ASP A 378 -0.68 3.08 10.34
N VAL A 379 -0.93 3.81 9.26
CA VAL A 379 -2.13 3.68 8.43
C VAL A 379 -1.77 3.54 6.95
N SER A 380 -2.54 2.73 6.25
CA SER A 380 -2.55 2.66 4.79
C SER A 380 -3.87 3.20 4.26
N ILE A 381 -3.80 3.92 3.14
CA ILE A 381 -4.93 4.67 2.57
C ILE A 381 -5.11 4.32 1.09
N ARG A 382 -6.37 4.17 0.65
CA ARG A 382 -6.75 3.91 -0.74
C ARG A 382 -8.03 4.67 -1.13
N LEU A 383 -8.13 5.08 -2.39
CA LEU A 383 -9.42 5.52 -2.92
C LEU A 383 -10.33 4.31 -3.15
N LEU A 384 -11.62 4.47 -2.85
CA LEU A 384 -12.64 3.49 -3.24
C LEU A 384 -12.93 3.58 -4.75
N PRO A 385 -13.31 2.47 -5.40
CA PRO A 385 -13.44 1.11 -4.84
C PRO A 385 -12.09 0.40 -4.68
N VAL A 386 -12.04 -0.61 -3.82
CA VAL A 386 -10.86 -1.48 -3.58
C VAL A 386 -11.24 -2.96 -3.75
N ASP A 387 -10.25 -3.82 -3.99
CA ASP A 387 -10.41 -5.27 -4.05
C ASP A 387 -9.61 -6.00 -2.95
N GLU A 388 -9.77 -7.32 -2.87
CA GLU A 388 -9.11 -8.16 -1.87
C GLU A 388 -7.57 -8.01 -1.90
N TRP A 389 -6.98 -7.97 -3.09
CA TRP A 389 -5.54 -7.78 -3.25
C TRP A 389 -5.09 -6.43 -2.69
N THR A 390 -5.84 -5.37 -2.98
CA THR A 390 -5.58 -4.02 -2.46
C THR A 390 -5.61 -4.02 -0.93
N VAL A 391 -6.64 -4.61 -0.31
CA VAL A 391 -6.75 -4.69 1.16
C VAL A 391 -5.58 -5.50 1.75
N ARG A 392 -5.17 -6.61 1.11
CA ARG A 392 -3.97 -7.35 1.51
C ARG A 392 -2.71 -6.49 1.47
N GLN A 393 -2.52 -5.68 0.42
CA GLN A 393 -1.40 -4.75 0.36
C GLN A 393 -1.46 -3.71 1.49
N MET A 394 -2.64 -3.15 1.78
CA MET A 394 -2.82 -2.22 2.91
C MET A 394 -2.43 -2.87 4.25
N ILE A 395 -2.73 -4.15 4.45
CA ILE A 395 -2.30 -4.90 5.65
C ILE A 395 -0.77 -5.01 5.68
N THR A 396 -0.11 -5.36 4.58
CA THR A 396 1.35 -5.50 4.51
C THR A 396 2.11 -4.18 4.67
N GLU A 397 1.46 -3.05 4.36
CA GLU A 397 2.01 -1.70 4.51
C GLU A 397 1.94 -1.18 5.94
N THR A 398 1.26 -1.90 6.84
CA THR A 398 1.08 -1.51 8.24
C THR A 398 1.62 -2.58 9.17
N ARG A 399 1.72 -2.29 10.46
CA ARG A 399 2.09 -3.33 11.45
C ARG A 399 0.96 -4.32 11.72
N LEU A 400 -0.20 -4.20 11.05
CA LEU A 400 -1.21 -5.25 11.07
C LEU A 400 -0.65 -6.58 10.54
N ALA A 401 0.20 -6.58 9.51
CA ALA A 401 0.77 -7.83 8.98
C ALA A 401 1.52 -8.67 10.03
N PRO A 402 2.54 -8.14 10.75
CA PRO A 402 3.19 -8.91 11.82
C PRO A 402 2.28 -9.16 13.02
N LEU A 403 1.28 -8.32 13.30
CA LEU A 403 0.32 -8.57 14.39
C LEU A 403 -0.64 -9.73 14.04
N PHE A 404 -1.14 -9.77 12.81
CA PHE A 404 -2.01 -10.83 12.32
C PHE A 404 -1.29 -12.16 12.14
N ALA A 405 0.00 -12.15 11.81
CA ALA A 405 0.82 -13.37 11.80
C ALA A 405 0.95 -14.02 13.19
N GLY A 406 0.63 -13.27 14.25
CA GLY A 406 0.79 -13.69 15.64
C GLY A 406 2.20 -13.40 16.15
N ALA A 407 2.28 -12.86 17.37
CA ALA A 407 3.55 -12.63 18.05
C ALA A 407 3.52 -13.21 19.46
N ARG A 408 4.68 -13.67 19.95
CA ARG A 408 4.90 -14.10 21.35
C ARG A 408 3.87 -15.13 21.86
N GLY A 409 3.60 -16.17 21.07
CA GLY A 409 2.71 -17.27 21.46
C GLY A 409 1.21 -17.04 21.22
N SER A 410 0.83 -15.88 20.66
CA SER A 410 -0.53 -15.62 20.21
C SER A 410 -0.83 -16.39 18.93
N ALA A 411 -2.04 -16.95 18.80
CA ALA A 411 -2.49 -17.56 17.56
C ALA A 411 -2.61 -16.49 16.45
N PRO A 412 -2.37 -16.85 15.17
CA PRO A 412 -2.61 -15.96 14.04
C PRO A 412 -4.06 -15.47 14.01
N ALA A 413 -4.27 -14.24 13.56
CA ALA A 413 -5.59 -13.65 13.38
C ALA A 413 -6.24 -14.13 12.07
N ASP A 414 -7.57 -14.09 12.01
CA ASP A 414 -8.35 -14.44 10.82
C ASP A 414 -8.31 -13.33 9.77
N VAL A 415 -7.21 -13.31 9.01
CA VAL A 415 -6.94 -12.31 7.96
C VAL A 415 -8.03 -12.31 6.88
N GLU A 416 -8.58 -13.48 6.55
CA GLU A 416 -9.61 -13.62 5.53
C GLU A 416 -10.93 -12.99 5.98
N ALA A 417 -11.35 -13.24 7.23
CA ALA A 417 -12.53 -12.59 7.79
C ALA A 417 -12.39 -11.07 7.89
N PHE A 418 -11.18 -10.58 8.23
CA PHE A 418 -10.89 -9.15 8.24
C PHE A 418 -11.03 -8.54 6.83
N ILE A 419 -10.42 -9.15 5.81
CA ILE A 419 -10.50 -8.63 4.43
C ILE A 419 -11.95 -8.61 3.92
N ALA A 420 -12.69 -9.71 4.11
CA ALA A 420 -14.09 -9.78 3.71
C ALA A 420 -14.95 -8.69 4.38
N THR A 421 -14.70 -8.44 5.67
CA THR A 421 -15.42 -7.42 6.44
C THR A 421 -15.06 -6.00 5.98
N VAL A 422 -13.78 -5.71 5.74
CA VAL A 422 -13.33 -4.42 5.20
C VAL A 422 -13.94 -4.15 3.82
N LEU A 423 -13.95 -5.15 2.93
CA LEU A 423 -14.56 -5.00 1.61
C LEU A 423 -16.07 -4.73 1.72
N ARG A 424 -16.77 -5.41 2.62
CA ARG A 424 -18.19 -5.18 2.87
C ARG A 424 -18.46 -3.79 3.46
N ILE A 425 -17.62 -3.33 4.39
CA ILE A 425 -17.69 -1.97 4.94
C ILE A 425 -17.49 -0.95 3.81
N ALA A 426 -16.46 -1.13 2.98
CA ALA A 426 -16.15 -0.24 1.86
C ALA A 426 -17.29 -0.18 0.83
N GLU A 427 -17.89 -1.32 0.50
CA GLU A 427 -19.05 -1.43 -0.39
C GLU A 427 -20.24 -0.64 0.16
N VAL A 428 -20.61 -0.85 1.43
CA VAL A 428 -21.76 -0.18 2.06
C VAL A 428 -21.49 1.31 2.26
N ALA A 429 -20.30 1.68 2.75
CA ALA A 429 -19.92 3.08 2.97
C ALA A 429 -19.82 3.86 1.66
N SER A 430 -19.58 3.19 0.53
CA SER A 430 -19.60 3.83 -0.80
C SER A 430 -20.97 4.42 -1.16
N THR A 431 -22.06 3.91 -0.58
CA THR A 431 -23.43 4.41 -0.83
C THR A 431 -23.88 5.47 0.16
N PHE A 432 -23.06 5.80 1.17
CA PHE A 432 -23.36 6.89 2.11
C PHE A 432 -23.19 8.25 1.42
N PRO A 433 -23.76 9.34 1.95
CA PRO A 433 -23.59 10.68 1.39
C PRO A 433 -22.11 11.07 1.19
N GLU A 434 -21.81 11.93 0.22
CA GLU A 434 -20.44 12.40 -0.04
C GLU A 434 -19.83 13.17 1.14
N SER A 435 -20.63 13.70 2.05
CA SER A 435 -20.14 14.37 3.27
C SER A 435 -20.02 13.43 4.47
N SER A 436 -20.22 12.12 4.29
CA SER A 436 -20.16 11.16 5.41
C SER A 436 -18.73 10.85 5.82
N GLU A 437 -18.51 10.72 7.13
CA GLU A 437 -17.33 10.09 7.70
C GLU A 437 -17.77 8.88 8.52
N LEU A 438 -17.04 7.78 8.34
CA LEU A 438 -17.20 6.54 9.09
C LEU A 438 -15.87 6.24 9.79
N ASP A 439 -15.96 5.95 11.08
CA ASP A 439 -14.84 5.46 11.87
C ASP A 439 -15.24 4.17 12.59
N ILE A 440 -14.43 3.14 12.47
CA ILE A 440 -14.57 1.86 13.17
C ILE A 440 -13.28 1.63 13.92
N ASN A 441 -13.31 1.86 15.23
CA ASN A 441 -12.14 1.74 16.09
C ASN A 441 -12.54 1.30 17.52
N PRO A 442 -12.38 0.03 17.90
CA PRO A 442 -11.68 -1.02 17.16
C PRO A 442 -12.61 -1.93 16.34
N LEU A 443 -12.12 -2.36 15.18
CA LEU A 443 -12.47 -3.63 14.53
C LEU A 443 -11.53 -4.71 15.10
N THR A 444 -12.04 -5.63 15.90
CA THR A 444 -11.21 -6.65 16.58
C THR A 444 -11.15 -7.94 15.77
N VAL A 445 -9.95 -8.40 15.44
CA VAL A 445 -9.68 -9.64 14.71
C VAL A 445 -9.19 -10.71 15.69
N LEU A 446 -9.95 -11.81 15.78
CA LEU A 446 -9.61 -12.97 16.59
C LEU A 446 -8.96 -14.05 15.71
N PRO A 447 -8.46 -15.16 16.30
CA PRO A 447 -8.03 -16.31 15.52
C PRO A 447 -9.14 -16.92 14.66
N GLN A 448 -10.40 -16.72 15.05
CA GLN A 448 -11.58 -17.06 14.27
C GLN A 448 -12.57 -15.89 14.29
N GLY A 449 -12.76 -15.26 13.14
CA GLY A 449 -13.70 -14.17 12.96
C GLY A 449 -13.22 -12.79 13.41
N VAL A 450 -14.09 -11.81 13.18
CA VAL A 450 -13.85 -10.38 13.37
C VAL A 450 -15.10 -9.72 13.94
N TRP A 451 -14.95 -8.66 14.73
CA TRP A 451 -16.05 -7.99 15.41
C TRP A 451 -15.89 -6.46 15.36
N VAL A 452 -16.90 -5.76 14.84
CA VAL A 452 -17.01 -4.29 14.96
C VAL A 452 -17.41 -3.98 16.40
N LEU A 453 -16.44 -3.58 17.23
CA LEU A 453 -16.70 -3.28 18.64
C LEU A 453 -17.20 -1.87 18.84
N ASP A 454 -16.73 -0.92 18.04
CA ASP A 454 -17.18 0.48 18.07
C ASP A 454 -17.30 1.02 16.65
N THR A 455 -18.23 1.94 16.45
CA THR A 455 -18.47 2.60 15.17
C THR A 455 -19.07 3.98 15.41
N ALA A 456 -18.47 4.98 14.77
CA ALA A 456 -18.95 6.35 14.73
C ALA A 456 -19.25 6.73 13.29
N TYR A 457 -20.36 7.44 13.11
CA TYR A 457 -20.78 7.98 11.83
C TYR A 457 -21.11 9.46 12.02
N SER A 458 -20.64 10.29 11.11
CA SER A 458 -20.95 11.71 11.07
C SER A 458 -21.19 12.15 9.64
N ILE A 459 -21.87 13.28 9.50
CA ILE A 459 -21.96 13.99 8.23
C ILE A 459 -21.34 15.36 8.46
N SER A 460 -20.28 15.68 7.72
CA SER A 460 -19.68 17.01 7.75
C SER A 460 -20.71 18.02 7.23
N THR A 461 -21.11 18.98 8.05
CA THR A 461 -22.01 20.08 7.65
C THR A 461 -21.31 21.16 6.82
N GLU A 462 -20.00 21.02 6.53
CA GLU A 462 -19.24 22.01 5.77
C GLU A 462 -19.18 21.67 4.28
N GLY A 463 -20.15 22.17 3.53
CA GLY A 463 -19.83 22.74 2.22
C GLY A 463 -19.09 24.05 2.48
N LYS A 464 -17.75 24.03 2.48
CA LYS A 464 -16.99 25.29 2.43
C LYS A 464 -17.11 25.89 1.03
N GLY A 465 -18.17 26.66 0.85
CA GLY A 465 -18.11 27.85 0.02
C GLY A 465 -17.11 28.81 0.64
N LEU A 466 -16.01 29.05 -0.06
CA LEU A 466 -15.55 30.34 -0.56
C LEU A 466 -14.42 30.11 -1.55
#